data_AF-A0A926KWY4-F1
#
_entry.id   AF-A0A926KWY4-F1
#
_cell.length_a   1.000
_cell.length_b   1.000
_cell.length_c   1.000
_cell.angle_alpha   90.00
_cell.angle_beta   90.00
_cell.angle_gamma   90.00
#
_symmetry.space_group_name_H-M   'P 1'
#
loop_
_entity.id
_entity.type
_entity.pdbx_description
1 polymer ?
#
loop_
_entity_poly.entity_id
_entity_poly.type
_entity_poly.pdbx_seq_one_letter_code
_entity_poly.pdbx_strand_id
1 'polypeptide(L)' 'MLEAADQFDSMEGCELYIINVSENDPDVVWITELWRDAEALAASLQKENVLALIQMIVGAEPIKLRPVGGKGI' A
#
# COMPACT_ATOMS: atom_id res chain seq x y z
N MET A 1 6.90 -3.69 9.12
CA MET A 1 5.72 -3.37 8.28
C MET A 1 4.99 -2.13 8.77
N LEU A 2 4.47 -2.10 10.01
CA LEU A 2 3.74 -0.92 10.51
C LEU A 2 4.60 0.36 10.52
N GLU A 3 5.84 0.29 11.03
CA GLU A 3 6.79 1.42 10.99
C GLU A 3 7.15 1.91 9.57
N ALA A 4 6.94 1.06 8.56
CA ALA A 4 7.14 1.42 7.17
C ALA A 4 5.87 2.03 6.54
N ALA A 5 4.68 1.71 7.09
CA ALA A 5 3.43 2.38 6.74
C ALA A 5 3.46 3.87 7.13
N ASP A 6 4.03 4.20 8.29
CA ASP A 6 4.17 5.60 8.78
C ASP A 6 4.93 6.51 7.80
N GLN A 7 5.71 5.93 6.89
CA GLN A 7 6.51 6.68 5.93
C GLN A 7 5.69 7.15 4.72
N PHE A 8 4.52 6.53 4.48
CA PHE A 8 3.60 6.92 3.43
C PHE A 8 2.81 8.20 3.77
N ASP A 9 2.74 8.61 5.04
CA ASP A 9 2.14 9.89 5.46
C ASP A 9 2.80 11.10 4.78
N SER A 10 4.09 10.98 4.45
CA SER A 10 4.88 12.03 3.78
C SER A 10 4.94 11.88 2.26
N MET A 11 4.23 10.90 1.70
CA MET A 11 4.37 10.51 0.31
C MET A 11 3.32 11.16 -0.57
N GLU A 12 3.77 12.09 -1.40
CA GLU A 12 2.89 12.80 -2.33
C GLU A 12 2.17 11.83 -3.27
N GLY A 13 0.83 11.93 -3.29
CA GLY A 13 -0.04 11.11 -4.14
C GLY A 13 -0.42 9.75 -3.56
N CYS A 14 0.06 9.38 -2.37
CA CYS A 14 -0.53 8.30 -1.57
C CYS A 14 -1.70 8.88 -0.77
N GLU A 15 -2.93 8.47 -1.08
CA GLU A 15 -4.14 8.99 -0.43
C GLU A 15 -4.63 8.04 0.68
N LEU A 16 -4.28 6.75 0.59
CA LEU A 16 -4.61 5.75 1.60
C LEU A 16 -3.58 4.63 1.59
N TYR A 17 -3.13 4.22 2.79
CA TYR A 17 -2.31 3.04 2.99
C TYR A 17 -2.78 2.29 4.24
N ILE A 18 -3.38 1.11 4.07
CA ILE A 18 -3.88 0.29 5.19
C ILE A 18 -3.24 -1.07 5.15
N ILE A 19 -2.57 -1.44 6.24
CA ILE A 19 -2.10 -2.80 6.49
C ILE A 19 -3.14 -3.51 7.36
N ASN A 20 -3.63 -4.64 6.89
CA ASN A 20 -4.60 -5.48 7.57
C ASN A 20 -3.97 -6.84 7.82
N VAL A 21 -4.32 -7.46 8.95
CA VAL A 21 -4.07 -8.88 9.21
C VAL A 21 -5.41 -9.59 9.12
N SER A 22 -5.47 -10.76 8.48
CA SER A 22 -6.70 -11.54 8.41
C SER A 22 -7.12 -12.01 9.80
N GLU A 23 -8.39 -11.84 10.14
CA GLU A 23 -8.95 -12.37 11.40
C GLU A 23 -8.97 -13.90 11.43
N ASN A 24 -8.99 -14.54 10.26
CA ASN A 24 -9.09 -15.98 10.12
C ASN A 24 -7.72 -16.67 9.98
N ASP A 25 -6.67 -15.91 9.65
CA ASP A 25 -5.31 -16.43 9.45
C ASP A 25 -4.28 -15.34 9.77
N PRO A 26 -3.56 -15.43 10.91
CA PRO A 26 -2.62 -14.39 11.33
C PRO A 26 -1.38 -14.29 10.42
N ASP A 27 -1.11 -15.28 9.58
CA ASP A 27 0.01 -15.26 8.63
C ASP A 27 -0.37 -14.56 7.31
N VAL A 28 -1.65 -14.20 7.13
CA VAL A 28 -2.13 -13.48 5.95
C VAL A 28 -2.22 -11.97 6.23
N VAL A 29 -1.50 -11.21 5.41
CA VAL A 29 -1.53 -9.73 5.40
C VAL A 29 -2.21 -9.23 4.13
N TRP A 30 -3.10 -8.26 4.28
CA TRP A 30 -3.75 -7.57 3.16
C TRP A 30 -3.41 -6.08 3.18
N ILE A 31 -2.89 -5.58 2.07
CA ILE A 31 -2.54 -4.16 1.92
C ILE A 31 -3.54 -3.51 0.97
N THR A 32 -4.23 -2.47 1.46
CA THR A 32 -5.11 -1.63 0.64
C THR A 32 -4.42 -0.30 0.41
N GLU A 33 -4.22 0.04 -0.87
CA GLU A 33 -3.57 1.29 -1.26
C GLU A 33 -4.47 2.08 -2.21
N LEU A 34 -4.59 3.38 -1.98
CA LEU A 34 -5.19 4.32 -2.92
C LEU A 34 -4.13 5.34 -3.33
N TRP A 35 -3.87 5.39 -4.63
CA TRP A 35 -2.95 6.33 -5.23
C TRP A 35 -3.71 7.30 -6.12
N ARG A 36 -3.27 8.55 -6.15
CA ARG A 36 -3.81 9.59 -7.05
C ARG A 36 -3.79 9.13 -8.51
N ASP A 37 -2.67 8.54 -8.92
CA ASP A 37 -2.44 8.03 -10.25
C ASP A 37 -1.29 6.99 -10.26
N ALA A 38 -1.06 6.40 -11.43
CA ALA A 38 -0.02 5.40 -11.62
C ALA A 38 1.41 5.97 -11.57
N GLU A 39 1.58 7.28 -11.80
CA GLU A 39 2.89 7.95 -11.76
C GLU A 39 3.33 8.15 -10.32
N ALA A 40 2.43 8.57 -9.44
CA ALA A 40 2.67 8.66 -7.99
C ALA A 40 3.05 7.30 -7.39
N LEU A 41 2.35 6.22 -7.80
CA LEU A 41 2.74 4.86 -7.43
C LEU A 41 4.14 4.52 -7.98
N ALA A 42 4.42 4.77 -9.26
CA ALA A 42 5.73 4.45 -9.82
C ALA A 42 6.87 5.23 -9.11
N ALA A 43 6.63 6.48 -8.73
CA ALA A 43 7.58 7.31 -8.00
C ALA A 43 7.84 6.80 -6.57
N SER A 44 6.83 6.23 -5.90
CA SER A 44 7.00 5.64 -4.56
C SER A 44 7.97 4.46 -4.58
N LEU A 45 7.89 3.61 -5.62
CA LEU A 45 8.70 2.41 -5.76
C LEU A 45 10.21 2.70 -5.92
N GLN A 46 10.59 3.95 -6.22
CA GLN A 46 11.99 4.37 -6.35
C GLN A 46 12.63 4.76 -5.01
N LYS A 47 11.85 4.86 -3.93
CA LYS A 47 12.39 5.21 -2.61
C LYS A 47 12.91 3.98 -1.87
N GLU A 48 14.12 4.06 -1.31
CA GLU A 48 14.79 2.93 -0.65
C GLU A 48 13.98 2.28 0.48
N ASN A 49 13.20 3.08 1.20
CA ASN A 49 12.32 2.61 2.26
C ASN A 49 11.14 1.78 1.75
N VAL A 50 10.60 2.09 0.56
CA VAL A 50 9.52 1.33 -0.07
C VAL A 50 10.04 -0.01 -0.59
N LEU A 51 11.27 -0.04 -1.10
CA LEU A 51 11.94 -1.27 -1.52
C LEU A 51 12.05 -2.29 -0.37
N ALA A 52 12.36 -1.83 0.85
CA ALA A 52 12.41 -2.69 2.03
C ALA A 52 11.04 -3.33 2.34
N LEU A 53 9.95 -2.60 2.14
CA LEU A 53 8.60 -3.12 2.33
C LEU A 53 8.21 -4.12 1.22
N ILE A 54 8.55 -3.82 -0.04
CA ILE A 54 8.30 -4.70 -1.19
C ILE A 54 8.96 -6.06 -0.98
N GLN A 55 10.17 -6.09 -0.43
CA GLN A 55 10.88 -7.34 -0.13
C GLN A 55 10.11 -8.21 0.89
N MET A 56 9.30 -7.62 1.78
CA MET A 56 8.47 -8.35 2.74
C MET A 56 7.19 -8.94 2.12
N ILE A 57 6.77 -8.45 0.95
CA ILE A 57 5.56 -8.90 0.24
C ILE A 57 5.89 -9.61 -1.08
N VAL A 58 7.12 -10.08 -1.23
CA VAL A 58 7.53 -10.90 -2.39
C VAL A 58 6.63 -12.13 -2.46
N GLY A 59 5.88 -12.25 -3.56
CA GLY A 59 4.91 -13.32 -3.78
C GLY A 59 3.45 -12.93 -3.52
N ALA A 60 3.18 -11.71 -3.04
CA ALA A 60 1.82 -11.19 -2.97
C ALA A 60 1.25 -10.98 -4.39
N GLU A 61 -0.01 -11.37 -4.59
CA GLU A 61 -0.73 -11.14 -5.84
C GLU A 61 -1.50 -9.81 -5.79
N PRO A 62 -1.18 -8.82 -6.64
CA PRO A 62 -1.87 -7.54 -6.63
C PRO A 62 -3.23 -7.64 -7.35
N ILE A 63 -4.26 -7.07 -6.74
CA ILE A 63 -5.56 -6.85 -7.40
C ILE A 63 -5.68 -5.38 -7.78
N LYS A 64 -5.73 -5.09 -9.09
CA LYS A 64 -5.95 -3.72 -9.58
C LYS A 64 -7.43 -3.37 -9.53
N LEU A 65 -7.75 -2.32 -8.80
CA LEU A 65 -9.12 -1.82 -8.62
C LEU A 65 -9.22 -0.37 -9.10
N ARG A 66 -10.40 0.02 -9.56
CA ARG A 66 -10.75 1.41 -9.84
C ARG A 66 -11.90 1.80 -8.90
N PRO A 67 -11.68 2.71 -7.93
CA PRO A 67 -12.75 3.19 -7.08
C PRO A 67 -13.84 3.87 -7.93
N VAL A 68 -15.10 3.70 -7.54
CA VAL A 68 -16.26 4.33 -8.21
C VAL A 68 -17.14 5.15 -7.26
N GLY A 69 -16.76 5.22 -5.98
CA GLY A 69 -17.45 5.95 -4.92
C GLY A 69 -17.16 5.35 -3.54
N GLY A 70 -17.48 6.11 -2.49
CA GLY A 70 -17.29 5.69 -1.10
C GLY A 70 -17.40 6.87 -0.14
N LYS A 71 -17.34 6.62 1.17
CA LYS A 71 -17.18 7.70 2.15
C LYS A 71 -15.69 7.98 2.30
N GLY A 72 -15.27 9.23 2.10
CA GLY A 72 -13.85 9.62 2.14
C GLY A 72 -13.12 9.43 0.80
N ILE A 73 -13.86 9.18 -0.28
CA ILE A 73 -13.40 9.14 -1.68
C ILE A 73 -14.33 10.00 -2.52
#